data_AF-A0A9X2FB82-F1
#
_entry.id   AF-A0A9X2FB82-F1
#
_cell.length_a   1.000
_cell.length_b   1.000
_cell.length_c   1.000
_cell.angle_alpha   90.00
_cell.angle_beta   90.00
_cell.angle_gamma   90.00
#
_symmetry.space_group_name_H-M   'P 1'
#
loop_
_entity.id
_entity.type
_entity.pdbx_description
1 polymer ?
#
loop_
_entity_poly.entity_id
_entity_poly.type
_entity_poly.pdbx_seq_one_letter_code
_entity_poly.pdbx_strand_id
1 'polypeptide(L)'
;MKFPRLLAVCCLFVLSMAGCQQSLTDRLMGEWVGTPDTAAAAAERSAQTKANAAEMGGEAAALPVDENLTKKREKTDLEQHDVTITLDFKNRTDVEMKIAGGGQPLNGRWRLVQALPPRGAEIEISLKHDASEKDGKPQSTEKRRFVIDFQGDDNDAGFTLSEKGADPQFGRLYFKRKD
;
A
#
# COMPACT_ATOMS: atom_id res chain seq x y z
N MET A 1 -22.57 -32.93 47.94
CA MET A 1 -23.32 -32.58 46.70
C MET A 1 -22.36 -31.94 45.71
N LYS A 2 -22.47 -32.34 44.45
CA LYS A 2 -21.48 -32.18 43.37
C LYS A 2 -21.66 -30.79 42.71
N PHE A 3 -20.62 -29.94 42.70
CA PHE A 3 -20.56 -28.71 41.89
C PHE A 3 -19.47 -28.75 40.78
N PRO A 4 -19.52 -29.63 39.75
CA PRO A 4 -18.50 -29.60 38.70
C PRO A 4 -19.11 -29.43 37.30
N ARG A 5 -20.03 -28.48 37.10
CA ARG A 5 -20.67 -28.29 35.77
C ARG A 5 -20.80 -26.84 35.28
N LEU A 6 -20.68 -25.82 36.13
CA LEU A 6 -20.82 -24.43 35.68
C LEU A 6 -19.52 -23.80 35.15
N LEU A 7 -18.35 -24.31 35.53
CA LEU A 7 -17.07 -23.70 35.14
C LEU A 7 -16.66 -24.02 33.68
N ALA A 8 -17.15 -25.14 33.13
CA ALA A 8 -16.76 -25.62 31.79
C ALA A 8 -17.44 -24.84 30.64
N VAL A 9 -18.55 -24.15 30.91
CA VAL A 9 -19.32 -23.45 29.88
C VAL A 9 -18.77 -22.05 29.59
N CYS A 10 -18.08 -21.40 30.55
CA CYS A 10 -17.45 -20.09 30.32
C CYS A 10 -16.16 -20.18 29.50
N CYS A 11 -15.43 -21.30 29.51
CA CYS A 11 -14.19 -21.43 28.74
C CYS A 11 -14.41 -21.64 27.23
N LEU A 12 -15.61 -22.06 26.81
CA LEU A 12 -15.89 -22.33 25.39
C LEU A 12 -16.19 -21.08 24.55
N PHE A 13 -16.46 -19.92 25.17
CA PHE A 13 -16.76 -18.67 24.46
C PHE A 13 -15.54 -17.77 24.21
N VAL A 14 -14.37 -18.10 24.76
CA VAL A 14 -13.16 -17.25 24.63
C VAL A 14 -12.32 -17.63 23.40
N LEU A 15 -12.56 -18.79 22.79
CA LEU A 15 -11.78 -19.30 21.64
C LEU A 15 -12.27 -18.82 20.25
N SER A 16 -13.37 -18.06 20.17
CA SER A 16 -13.94 -17.63 18.88
C SER A 16 -13.52 -16.23 18.42
N MET A 17 -12.59 -15.56 19.12
CA MET A 17 -12.12 -14.21 18.72
C MET A 17 -10.66 -14.16 18.25
N ALA A 18 -10.05 -15.31 17.94
CA ALA A 18 -8.81 -15.33 17.17
C ALA A 18 -9.12 -15.24 15.66
N GLY A 19 -9.78 -14.15 15.26
CA GLY A 19 -9.74 -13.75 13.86
C GLY A 19 -8.29 -13.38 13.56
N CYS A 20 -7.61 -14.17 12.73
CA CYS A 20 -6.29 -13.83 12.18
C CYS A 20 -6.45 -12.59 11.29
N GLN A 21 -6.50 -11.41 11.92
CA GLN A 21 -6.44 -10.15 11.22
C GLN A 21 -5.01 -10.01 10.72
N GLN A 22 -4.79 -10.33 9.44
CA GLN A 22 -3.48 -10.26 8.80
C GLN A 22 -2.93 -8.85 8.98
N SER A 23 -1.70 -8.74 9.48
CA SER A 23 -1.13 -7.42 9.75
C SER A 23 -0.91 -6.67 8.43
N LEU A 24 -1.10 -5.35 8.40
CA LEU A 24 -0.87 -4.52 7.20
C LEU A 24 0.54 -4.74 6.62
N THR A 25 1.51 -4.98 7.49
CA THR A 25 2.88 -5.32 7.13
C THR A 25 2.94 -6.63 6.33
N ASP A 26 2.21 -7.67 6.78
CA ASP A 26 2.16 -8.96 6.08
C ASP A 26 1.42 -8.85 4.74
N ARG A 27 0.45 -7.93 4.62
CA ARG A 27 -0.24 -7.65 3.35
C ARG A 27 0.71 -7.10 2.29
N LEU A 28 1.70 -6.29 2.68
CA LEU A 28 2.66 -5.67 1.76
C LEU A 28 3.81 -6.58 1.33
N MET A 29 4.03 -7.73 1.98
CA MET A 29 5.16 -8.63 1.68
C MET A 29 5.19 -9.10 0.21
N GLY A 30 6.39 -9.35 -0.30
CA GLY A 30 6.60 -9.87 -1.65
C GLY A 30 6.73 -8.78 -2.72
N GLU A 31 6.63 -9.21 -3.98
CA GLU A 31 6.94 -8.39 -5.15
C GLU A 31 5.68 -7.73 -5.75
N TRP A 32 5.79 -6.43 -6.00
CA TRP A 32 4.74 -5.57 -6.51
C TRP A 32 5.23 -4.78 -7.71
N VAL A 33 4.43 -4.73 -8.76
CA VAL A 33 4.71 -3.97 -9.98
C VAL A 33 3.79 -2.76 -10.02
N GLY A 34 4.39 -1.59 -10.04
CA GLY A 34 3.76 -0.28 -10.02
C GLY A 34 3.86 0.43 -11.35
N THR A 35 2.74 0.99 -11.79
CA THR A 35 2.63 1.83 -12.99
C THR A 35 1.91 3.14 -12.64
N PRO A 36 2.08 4.23 -13.40
CA PRO A 36 1.31 5.46 -13.22
C PRO A 36 -0.19 5.20 -13.08
N ASP A 37 -0.78 5.76 -12.04
CA ASP A 37 -2.21 5.62 -11.78
C ASP A 37 -3.02 6.62 -12.60
N THR A 38 -3.43 6.21 -13.80
CA THR A 38 -4.15 7.11 -14.70
C THR A 38 -5.51 7.53 -14.14
N ALA A 39 -5.97 8.73 -14.52
CA ALA A 39 -7.29 9.22 -14.13
C ALA A 39 -8.42 8.25 -14.52
N ALA A 40 -8.32 7.62 -15.70
CA ALA A 40 -9.30 6.67 -16.19
C ALA A 40 -9.31 5.38 -15.36
N ALA A 41 -8.13 4.80 -15.08
CA ALA A 41 -8.01 3.58 -14.27
C ALA A 41 -8.49 3.81 -12.83
N ALA A 42 -8.15 4.96 -12.23
CA ALA A 42 -8.63 5.33 -10.90
C ALA A 42 -10.16 5.47 -10.88
N ALA A 43 -10.76 6.08 -11.90
CA ALA A 43 -12.22 6.22 -12.01
C ALA A 43 -12.90 4.84 -12.12
N GLU A 44 -12.37 3.94 -12.95
CA GLU A 44 -12.89 2.57 -13.11
C GLU A 44 -12.86 1.79 -11.79
N ARG A 45 -11.72 1.78 -11.08
CA ARG A 45 -11.60 1.10 -9.77
C ARG A 45 -12.53 1.69 -8.73
N SER A 46 -12.76 3.01 -8.75
CA SER A 46 -13.71 3.66 -7.84
C SER A 46 -15.16 3.26 -8.13
N ALA A 47 -15.53 3.13 -9.42
CA ALA A 47 -16.85 2.69 -9.83
C ALA A 47 -17.11 1.23 -9.44
N GLN A 48 -16.12 0.35 -9.64
CA GLN A 48 -16.19 -1.06 -9.23
C GLN A 48 -16.31 -1.20 -7.71
N THR A 49 -15.55 -0.41 -6.95
CA THR A 49 -15.64 -0.39 -5.48
C THR A 49 -17.04 0.02 -5.00
N LYS A 50 -17.64 1.05 -5.63
CA LYS A 50 -19.00 1.50 -5.33
C LYS A 50 -20.05 0.45 -5.71
N ALA A 51 -19.90 -0.21 -6.85
CA ALA A 51 -20.79 -1.29 -7.28
C ALA A 51 -20.77 -2.46 -6.29
N ASN A 52 -19.58 -2.92 -5.91
CA ASN A 52 -19.43 -4.02 -4.94
C ASN A 52 -20.00 -3.66 -3.55
N ALA A 53 -19.86 -2.40 -3.12
CA ALA A 53 -20.47 -1.94 -1.87
C ALA A 53 -22.00 -1.93 -1.94
N ALA A 54 -22.58 -1.50 -3.07
CA ALA A 54 -24.02 -1.49 -3.27
C ALA A 54 -24.64 -2.90 -3.29
N GLU A 55 -23.95 -3.88 -3.87
CA GLU A 55 -24.41 -5.28 -3.92
C GLU A 55 -24.41 -5.97 -2.55
N MET A 56 -23.47 -5.61 -1.66
CA MET A 56 -23.38 -6.19 -0.31
C MET A 56 -24.31 -5.53 0.74
N GLY A 57 -25.19 -4.61 0.32
CA GLY A 57 -26.15 -3.93 1.21
C GLY A 57 -25.50 -3.09 2.32
N GLY A 58 -24.19 -2.85 2.23
CA GLY A 58 -23.43 -2.05 3.18
C GLY A 58 -23.37 -0.62 2.69
N GLU A 59 -23.83 0.31 3.51
CA GLU A 59 -23.41 1.71 3.46
C GLU A 59 -21.92 1.75 3.87
N ALA A 60 -21.06 1.16 3.04
CA ALA A 60 -19.63 1.25 3.20
C ALA A 60 -19.33 2.74 3.05
N ALA A 61 -18.92 3.36 4.16
CA ALA A 61 -18.29 4.67 4.18
C ALA A 61 -17.06 4.60 3.28
N ALA A 62 -17.28 4.73 1.98
CA ALA A 62 -16.27 5.13 1.04
C ALA A 62 -15.68 6.40 1.65
N LEU A 63 -14.36 6.40 1.86
CA LEU A 63 -13.66 7.68 2.05
C LEU A 63 -14.23 8.64 1.01
N PRO A 64 -14.55 9.89 1.36
CA PRO A 64 -15.03 10.85 0.39
C PRO A 64 -14.03 10.80 -0.76
N VAL A 65 -14.48 10.24 -1.89
CA VAL A 65 -13.80 10.44 -3.16
C VAL A 65 -13.96 11.93 -3.33
N ASP A 66 -12.91 12.67 -3.00
CA ASP A 66 -12.89 14.12 -3.13
C ASP A 66 -13.48 14.42 -4.50
N GLU A 67 -14.66 15.04 -4.54
CA GLU A 67 -15.43 15.20 -5.78
C GLU A 67 -14.63 16.02 -6.79
N ASN A 68 -13.62 16.78 -6.34
CA ASN A 68 -12.64 17.41 -7.23
C ASN A 68 -11.78 16.42 -8.02
N LEU A 69 -11.70 15.14 -7.64
CA LEU A 69 -11.02 14.08 -8.38
C LEU A 69 -11.85 13.55 -9.56
N THR A 70 -13.16 13.86 -9.62
CA THR A 70 -14.06 13.49 -10.73
C THR A 70 -14.18 14.60 -11.79
N LYS A 71 -13.73 15.82 -11.48
CA LYS A 71 -13.47 16.84 -12.51
C LYS A 71 -12.20 16.45 -13.24
N LYS A 72 -12.36 16.02 -14.50
CA LYS A 72 -11.33 15.87 -15.55
C LYS A 72 -9.91 16.14 -15.03
N ARG A 73 -9.31 15.15 -14.33
CA ARG A 73 -7.94 15.28 -13.83
C ARG A 73 -7.05 15.63 -15.02
N GLU A 74 -6.32 16.74 -14.91
CA GLU A 74 -5.22 17.01 -15.83
C GLU A 74 -4.23 15.85 -15.70
N LYS A 75 -3.65 15.41 -16.82
CA LYS A 75 -2.70 14.28 -16.81
C LYS A 75 -1.55 14.63 -15.87
N THR A 76 -1.27 13.75 -14.92
CA THR A 76 -0.15 13.93 -14.00
C THR A 76 1.17 13.79 -14.73
N ASP A 77 2.25 14.31 -14.14
CA ASP A 77 3.59 14.22 -14.74
C ASP A 77 4.01 12.75 -14.92
N LEU A 78 3.70 11.88 -13.94
CA LEU A 78 3.95 10.43 -14.05
C LEU A 78 3.21 9.77 -15.23
N GLU A 79 1.99 10.22 -15.58
CA GLU A 79 1.24 9.69 -16.72
C GLU A 79 1.87 10.03 -18.08
N GLN A 80 2.84 10.96 -18.11
CA GLN A 80 3.54 11.37 -19.33
C GLN A 80 4.81 10.53 -19.59
N HIS A 81 5.19 9.67 -18.64
CA HIS A 81 6.38 8.85 -18.73
C HIS A 81 6.02 7.36 -18.66
N ASP A 82 6.71 6.53 -19.45
CA ASP A 82 6.61 5.07 -19.35
C ASP A 82 7.47 4.58 -18.18
N VAL A 83 6.95 4.76 -16.97
CA VAL A 83 7.61 4.36 -15.72
C VAL A 83 6.97 3.08 -15.22
N THR A 84 7.79 2.06 -15.00
CA THR A 84 7.38 0.88 -14.23
C THR A 84 8.35 0.68 -13.09
N ILE A 85 7.82 0.58 -11.87
CA ILE A 85 8.61 0.40 -10.65
C ILE A 85 8.25 -0.93 -10.04
N THR A 86 9.24 -1.73 -9.68
CA THR A 86 9.05 -2.93 -8.86
C THR A 86 9.46 -2.64 -7.43
N LEU A 87 8.59 -2.95 -6.47
CA LEU A 87 8.91 -2.96 -5.05
C LEU A 87 8.83 -4.39 -4.54
N ASP A 88 9.92 -4.89 -3.96
CA ASP A 88 9.93 -6.19 -3.30
C ASP A 88 10.20 -6.01 -1.81
N PHE A 89 9.14 -6.17 -1.02
CA PHE A 89 9.21 -6.18 0.43
C PHE A 89 9.64 -7.57 0.89
N LYS A 90 10.95 -7.81 0.87
CA LYS A 90 11.59 -9.10 1.18
C LYS A 90 11.20 -9.61 2.57
N ASN A 91 11.07 -8.70 3.53
CA ASN A 91 10.68 -8.98 4.90
C ASN A 91 10.14 -7.69 5.56
N ARG A 92 9.87 -7.73 6.87
CA ARG A 92 9.30 -6.62 7.64
C ARG A 92 10.18 -5.37 7.76
N THR A 93 11.42 -5.41 7.30
CA THR A 93 12.38 -4.30 7.39
C THR A 93 13.08 -3.97 6.10
N ASP A 94 13.26 -4.91 5.18
CA ASP A 94 14.06 -4.73 3.97
C ASP A 94 13.15 -4.62 2.74
N VAL A 95 13.51 -3.69 1.84
CA VAL A 95 12.82 -3.46 0.58
C VAL A 95 13.85 -3.30 -0.55
N GLU A 96 13.56 -3.90 -1.68
CA GLU A 96 14.31 -3.72 -2.93
C GLU A 96 13.42 -2.97 -3.93
N MET A 97 13.96 -1.94 -4.57
CA MET A 97 13.28 -1.17 -5.60
C MET A 97 14.01 -1.28 -6.93
N LYS A 98 13.27 -1.53 -8.01
CA LYS A 98 13.79 -1.58 -9.39
C LYS A 98 12.97 -0.68 -10.29
N ILE A 99 13.61 0.00 -11.23
CA ILE A 99 12.94 0.77 -12.28
C ILE A 99 13.12 0.01 -13.59
N ALA A 100 12.03 -0.23 -14.30
CA ALA A 100 12.09 -0.86 -15.62
C ALA A 100 12.84 0.03 -16.60
N GLY A 101 13.62 -0.59 -17.49
CA GLY A 101 14.40 0.15 -18.49
C GLY A 101 15.78 0.62 -18.05
N GLY A 102 16.19 0.43 -16.78
CA GLY A 102 17.60 0.54 -16.40
C GLY A 102 17.90 0.83 -14.92
N GLY A 103 19.16 0.59 -14.56
CA GLY A 103 19.72 0.84 -13.22
C GLY A 103 19.98 -0.42 -12.41
N GLN A 104 20.88 -0.33 -11.43
CA GLN A 104 21.03 -1.37 -10.41
C GLN A 104 19.86 -1.28 -9.41
N PRO A 105 19.36 -2.41 -8.88
CA PRO A 105 18.35 -2.39 -7.83
C PRO A 105 18.80 -1.55 -6.63
N LEU A 106 17.90 -0.69 -6.14
CA LEU A 106 18.12 0.10 -4.94
C LEU A 106 17.65 -0.69 -3.73
N ASN A 107 18.59 -0.97 -2.83
CA ASN A 107 18.30 -1.66 -1.59
C ASN A 107 18.09 -0.66 -0.46
N GLY A 108 17.07 -0.91 0.35
CA GLY A 108 16.70 -0.02 1.44
C GLY A 108 16.04 -0.75 2.59
N ARG A 109 15.66 0.06 3.58
CA ARG A 109 14.83 -0.36 4.68
C ARG A 109 13.48 0.31 4.62
N TRP A 110 12.46 -0.35 5.12
CA TRP A 110 11.14 0.23 5.23
C TRP A 110 10.53 -0.07 6.60
N ARG A 111 9.50 0.69 6.96
CA ARG A 111 8.68 0.44 8.15
C ARG A 111 7.30 1.06 7.99
N LEU A 112 6.33 0.47 8.68
CA LEU A 112 5.04 1.09 8.94
C LEU A 112 5.22 2.26 9.92
N VAL A 113 4.74 3.44 9.55
CA VAL A 113 4.71 4.63 10.41
C VAL A 113 3.42 4.66 11.21
N GLN A 114 2.27 4.55 10.52
CA GLN A 114 0.95 4.49 11.13
C GLN A 114 -0.07 3.86 10.19
N ALA A 115 -1.12 3.25 10.74
CA ALA A 115 -2.29 2.86 9.97
C ALA A 115 -3.17 4.09 9.70
N LEU A 116 -3.78 4.14 8.51
CA LEU A 116 -4.71 5.18 8.09
C LEU A 116 -6.08 4.54 7.81
N PRO A 117 -7.00 4.49 8.78
CA PRO A 117 -8.32 3.90 8.57
C PRO A 117 -9.11 4.63 7.47
N PRO A 118 -9.97 3.92 6.72
CA PRO A 118 -10.34 2.51 6.89
C PRO A 118 -9.41 1.52 6.18
N ARG A 119 -8.64 1.92 5.16
CA ARG A 119 -7.89 1.00 4.27
C ARG A 119 -6.55 1.56 3.78
N GLY A 120 -5.78 2.20 4.65
CA GLY A 120 -4.50 2.78 4.28
C GLY A 120 -3.41 2.65 5.34
N ALA A 121 -2.22 3.10 4.97
CA ALA A 121 -1.05 3.15 5.81
C ALA A 121 -0.11 4.28 5.39
N GLU A 122 0.65 4.82 6.33
CA GLU A 122 1.84 5.59 6.02
C GLU A 122 3.06 4.70 6.25
N ILE A 123 3.95 4.63 5.26
CA ILE A 123 5.23 3.93 5.34
C ILE A 123 6.39 4.90 5.15
N GLU A 124 7.55 4.53 5.65
CA GLU A 124 8.81 5.25 5.42
C GLU A 124 9.79 4.29 4.76
N ILE A 125 10.39 4.71 3.64
CA ILE A 125 11.45 3.97 2.94
C ILE A 125 12.75 4.77 3.08
N SER A 126 13.80 4.09 3.50
CA SER A 126 15.17 4.59 3.61
C SER A 126 16.04 3.89 2.59
N LEU A 127 16.43 4.58 1.53
CA LEU A 127 17.31 4.05 0.47
C LEU A 127 18.76 4.45 0.77
N LYS A 128 19.67 3.51 0.54
CA LYS A 128 21.11 3.79 0.57
C LYS A 128 21.55 4.11 -0.85
N HIS A 129 22.15 5.28 -1.05
CA HIS A 129 22.87 5.57 -2.28
C HIS A 129 24.32 5.13 -2.10
N ASP A 130 24.84 4.32 -3.02
CA ASP A 130 26.27 4.05 -3.05
C ASP A 130 26.98 5.34 -3.45
N ALA A 131 27.59 6.00 -2.47
CA ALA A 131 28.52 7.07 -2.75
C ALA A 131 29.67 6.44 -3.54
N SER A 132 29.84 6.87 -4.80
CA SER A 132 31.04 6.58 -5.59
C SER A 132 32.26 6.77 -4.68
N GLU A 133 33.03 5.69 -4.46
CA GLU A 133 34.20 5.63 -3.57
C GLU A 133 35.26 6.71 -3.87
N LYS A 134 35.14 7.44 -4.99
CA LYS A 134 36.10 8.46 -5.42
C LYS A 134 36.16 9.71 -4.54
N ASP A 135 35.13 10.05 -3.77
CA ASP A 135 35.06 11.38 -3.12
C ASP A 135 35.09 11.34 -1.58
N GLY A 136 35.20 10.17 -0.94
CA GLY A 136 35.27 10.06 0.53
C GLY A 136 34.08 10.68 1.29
N LYS A 137 32.98 10.98 0.60
CA LYS A 137 31.78 11.57 1.20
C LYS A 137 30.98 10.49 1.94
N PRO A 138 30.41 10.82 3.12
CA PRO A 138 29.59 9.87 3.86
C PRO A 138 28.38 9.43 3.02
N GLN A 139 28.07 8.14 3.11
CA GLN A 139 26.93 7.51 2.43
C GLN A 139 25.64 8.24 2.81
N SER A 140 25.01 8.92 1.84
CA SER A 140 23.75 9.61 2.08
C SER A 140 22.63 8.59 2.14
N THR A 141 21.88 8.58 3.25
CA THR A 141 20.63 7.81 3.36
C THR A 141 19.47 8.74 3.06
N GLU A 142 18.75 8.44 1.99
CA GLU A 142 17.56 9.20 1.64
C GLU A 142 16.33 8.56 2.29
N LYS A 143 15.59 9.33 3.08
CA LYS A 143 14.36 8.87 3.73
C LYS A 143 13.17 9.58 3.13
N ARG A 144 12.20 8.81 2.65
CA ARG A 144 10.94 9.30 2.07
C ARG A 144 9.76 8.62 2.73
N ARG A 145 8.65 9.35 2.81
CA ARG A 145 7.39 8.85 3.37
C ARG A 145 6.34 8.73 2.29
N PHE A 146 5.60 7.65 2.34
CA PHE A 146 4.58 7.35 1.36
C PHE A 146 3.27 7.00 2.04
N VAL A 147 2.18 7.42 1.41
CA VAL A 147 0.82 7.02 1.77
C VAL A 147 0.42 5.88 0.84
N ILE A 148 -0.05 4.80 1.44
CA ILE A 148 -0.62 3.62 0.80
C ILE A 148 -2.13 3.66 0.99
N ASP A 149 -2.86 3.45 -0.10
CA ASP A 149 -4.30 3.21 -0.09
C ASP A 149 -4.58 1.85 -0.75
N PHE A 150 -5.03 0.89 0.06
CA PHE A 150 -5.27 -0.48 -0.37
C PHE A 150 -6.61 -0.59 -1.12
N GLN A 151 -6.56 -1.18 -2.31
CA GLN A 151 -7.70 -1.32 -3.22
C GLN A 151 -7.89 -2.80 -3.57
N GLY A 152 -9.12 -3.16 -3.93
CA GLY A 152 -9.48 -4.56 -4.22
C GLY A 152 -9.73 -5.41 -2.97
N ASP A 153 -10.16 -6.65 -3.21
CA ASP A 153 -10.28 -7.70 -2.21
C ASP A 153 -8.97 -8.50 -2.11
N ASP A 154 -8.94 -9.60 -1.34
CA ASP A 154 -7.72 -10.39 -1.16
C ASP A 154 -7.28 -11.13 -2.44
N ASN A 155 -8.15 -11.27 -3.46
CA ASN A 155 -7.88 -12.01 -4.69
C ASN A 155 -7.32 -11.13 -5.82
N ASP A 156 -7.66 -9.84 -5.88
CA ASP A 156 -7.05 -8.83 -6.78
C ASP A 156 -6.51 -7.66 -5.94
N ALA A 157 -5.68 -8.00 -4.95
CA ALA A 157 -5.13 -7.03 -4.03
C ALA A 157 -4.17 -6.10 -4.76
N GLY A 158 -4.48 -4.80 -4.75
CA GLY A 158 -3.60 -3.74 -5.21
C GLY A 158 -3.51 -2.61 -4.21
N PHE A 159 -2.64 -1.65 -4.46
CA PHE A 159 -2.65 -0.40 -3.71
C PHE A 159 -2.13 0.75 -4.54
N THR A 160 -2.58 1.97 -4.22
CA THR A 160 -1.91 3.17 -4.71
C THR A 160 -0.86 3.63 -3.72
N LEU A 161 0.24 4.15 -4.24
CA LEU A 161 1.35 4.72 -3.49
C LEU A 161 1.55 6.18 -3.94
N SER A 162 1.61 7.09 -2.98
CA SER A 162 1.92 8.50 -3.23
C SER A 162 2.90 9.03 -2.19
N GLU A 163 3.88 9.82 -2.61
CA GLU A 163 4.81 10.46 -1.68
C GLU A 163 4.09 11.52 -0.82
N LYS A 164 4.34 11.49 0.49
CA LYS A 164 3.68 12.38 1.45
C LYS A 164 4.22 13.81 1.31
N GLY A 165 3.33 14.75 1.03
CA GLY A 165 3.68 16.16 0.84
C GLY A 165 4.23 16.47 -0.56
N ALA A 166 4.22 15.51 -1.47
CA ALA A 166 4.51 15.76 -2.88
C ALA A 166 3.38 16.56 -3.54
N ASP A 167 3.74 17.26 -4.62
CA ASP A 167 2.77 17.96 -5.46
C ASP A 167 1.76 16.96 -6.03
N PRO A 168 0.43 17.19 -5.87
CA PRO A 168 -0.59 16.36 -6.49
C PRO A 168 -0.43 16.17 -8.00
N GLN A 169 0.16 17.14 -8.70
CA GLN A 169 0.41 17.07 -10.15
C GLN A 169 1.47 16.02 -10.51
N PHE A 170 2.38 15.68 -9.59
CA PHE A 170 3.36 14.61 -9.82
C PHE A 170 2.67 13.27 -10.09
N GLY A 171 1.58 13.00 -9.36
CA GLY A 171 0.75 11.81 -9.52
C GLY A 171 1.01 10.71 -8.51
N ARG A 172 0.51 9.51 -8.84
CA ARG A 172 0.58 8.31 -7.98
C ARG A 172 0.97 7.11 -8.81
N LEU A 173 1.43 6.07 -8.14
CA LEU A 173 1.64 4.76 -8.75
C LEU A 173 0.59 3.80 -8.22
N TYR A 174 0.05 2.96 -9.08
CA TYR A 174 -0.79 1.84 -8.70
C TYR A 174 0.01 0.56 -8.83
N PHE A 175 0.07 -0.19 -7.73
CA PHE A 175 0.81 -1.44 -7.61
C PHE A 175 -0.14 -2.62 -7.62
N LYS A 176 0.19 -3.60 -8.46
CA LYS A 176 -0.39 -4.94 -8.44
C LYS A 176 0.65 -5.95 -7.97
N ARG A 177 0.20 -7.04 -7.38
CA ARG A 177 1.11 -8.13 -7.02
C ARG A 177 1.65 -8.75 -8.31
N LYS A 178 2.93 -9.12 -8.31
CA LYS A 178 3.51 -9.85 -9.42
C LYS A 178 3.07 -11.32 -9.32
N ASP A 179 2.49 -11.83 -10.40
CA ASP A 179 2.12 -13.24 -10.55
C ASP A 179 3.36 -14.16 -10.59
#